data_AF-A0A316HTZ0-F1
#
_entry.id   AF-A0A316HTZ0-F1
#
_cell.length_a   1.000
_cell.length_b   1.000
_cell.length_c   1.000
_cell.angle_alpha   90.00
_cell.angle_beta   90.00
_cell.angle_gamma   90.00
#
_symmetry.space_group_name_H-M   'P 1'
#
loop_
_entity.id
_entity.type
_entity.pdbx_description
1 polymer ?
#
loop_
_entity_poly.entity_id
_entity_poly.type
_entity_poly.pdbx_seq_one_letter_code
_entity_poly.pdbx_strand_id
1 'polypeptide(L)'
;MIGSAAPAVASPHVLHAVIAPPDVLVDERRTLYRLACEVYAPGTGLSDKLLDHPMVRYELGRALAGHDDLTAEILVQAAQINVRDAAGVDVVSDDQATVKLATALRIIAPEGARPQVLTEADGDRFTRALALVGAGVELFRRLAPKMADDLLAHLDLLAVLKTESSGGVVSASTRYLPGLVLIEEPSTPIEVAEALVHECSHLKFFDFSVTREFLDGRAVHAEHFINSWSNADWPLEQTFAAWHAYTALAYFYGFCDSHEMSSVSLLPMARNRAAEIGSWLLLHEEDLGSHARWLLRAQQGAGYGEEQKMRGHVERGSLAEEDLVDGHIQLASGVMRARAASGRIVVARVAAGLSPDLFWLDEDSSWVVSRCSDGGAIELVSILAAAAREWEAEKDVVMRRLRAVLKSLRQSSLLVERLEKRPDPEKD
;
A
#
# COMPACT_ATOMS: atom_id res chain seq x y z
N MET A 1 -28.16 22.72 28.88
CA MET A 1 -26.84 22.26 28.44
C MET A 1 -26.85 22.18 26.94
N ILE A 2 -26.19 23.11 26.26
CA ILE A 2 -26.05 23.11 24.80
C ILE A 2 -24.99 22.04 24.51
N GLY A 3 -25.42 20.90 23.97
CA GLY A 3 -24.51 19.86 23.53
C GLY A 3 -23.65 20.43 22.40
N SER A 4 -22.37 20.67 22.68
CA SER A 4 -21.39 20.96 21.64
C SER A 4 -21.41 19.79 20.67
N ALA A 5 -21.93 20.01 19.46
CA ALA A 5 -21.82 19.03 18.39
C ALA A 5 -20.32 18.75 18.20
N ALA A 6 -19.91 17.50 18.40
CA ALA A 6 -18.56 17.09 18.07
C ALA A 6 -18.31 17.48 16.60
N PRO A 7 -17.12 18.04 16.28
CA PRO A 7 -16.81 18.37 14.89
C PRO A 7 -17.01 17.14 14.01
N ALA A 8 -17.62 17.33 12.85
CA ALA A 8 -17.87 16.25 11.91
C ALA A 8 -16.52 15.65 11.49
N VAL A 9 -16.25 14.43 11.96
CA VAL A 9 -15.06 13.67 11.55
C VAL A 9 -15.17 13.41 10.05
N ALA A 10 -14.11 13.74 9.30
CA ALA A 10 -14.08 13.48 7.87
C ALA A 10 -14.25 11.98 7.60
N SER A 11 -15.00 11.65 6.55
CA SER A 11 -15.20 10.26 6.14
C SER A 11 -13.88 9.63 5.68
N PRO A 12 -13.63 8.34 5.97
CA PRO A 12 -12.35 7.68 5.64
C PRO A 12 -11.90 7.87 4.17
N HIS A 13 -12.81 7.67 3.21
CA HIS A 13 -12.49 7.83 1.78
C HIS A 13 -12.00 9.23 1.39
N VAL A 14 -12.46 10.28 2.08
CA VAL A 14 -11.96 11.66 1.84
C VAL A 14 -10.54 11.81 2.37
N LEU A 15 -10.25 11.27 3.55
CA LEU A 15 -8.90 11.32 4.12
C LEU A 15 -7.93 10.47 3.30
N HIS A 16 -8.35 9.30 2.83
CA HIS A 16 -7.56 8.47 1.93
C HIS A 16 -7.18 9.21 0.65
N ALA A 17 -8.16 9.86 0.00
CA ALA A 17 -7.93 10.58 -1.25
C ALA A 17 -6.94 11.75 -1.12
N VAL A 18 -6.75 12.31 0.09
CA VAL A 18 -5.71 13.33 0.34
C VAL A 18 -4.31 12.71 0.32
N ILE A 19 -4.15 11.45 0.75
CA ILE A 19 -2.87 10.73 0.70
C ILE A 19 -2.61 10.22 -0.72
N ALA A 20 -3.59 9.51 -1.26
CA ALA A 20 -3.61 9.04 -2.64
C ALA A 20 -5.04 8.59 -2.97
N PRO A 21 -5.67 9.15 -4.03
CA PRO A 21 -6.87 8.57 -4.62
C PRO A 21 -6.64 7.10 -5.03
N PRO A 22 -7.68 6.25 -5.04
CA PRO A 22 -7.53 4.81 -5.27
C PRO A 22 -6.86 4.49 -6.62
N ASP A 23 -7.20 5.21 -7.69
CA ASP A 23 -6.60 5.04 -9.03
C ASP A 23 -5.10 5.37 -9.03
N VAL A 24 -4.69 6.45 -8.36
CA VAL A 24 -3.29 6.82 -8.19
C VAL A 24 -2.54 5.77 -7.37
N LEU A 25 -3.14 5.28 -6.29
CA LEU A 25 -2.52 4.30 -5.42
C LEU A 25 -2.31 2.95 -6.13
N VAL A 26 -3.30 2.50 -6.89
CA VAL A 26 -3.23 1.29 -7.72
C VAL A 26 -2.18 1.44 -8.83
N ASP A 27 -2.12 2.58 -9.51
CA ASP A 27 -1.12 2.82 -10.55
C ASP A 27 0.32 2.82 -9.99
N GLU A 28 0.53 3.46 -8.85
CA GLU A 28 1.83 3.46 -8.18
C GLU A 28 2.21 2.03 -7.76
N ARG A 29 1.30 1.28 -7.13
CA ARG A 29 1.50 -0.14 -6.83
C ARG A 29 1.89 -0.96 -8.05
N ARG A 30 1.17 -0.82 -9.17
CA ARG A 30 1.49 -1.51 -10.43
C ARG A 30 2.87 -1.11 -10.93
N THR A 31 3.24 0.16 -10.81
CA THR A 31 4.56 0.68 -11.21
C THR A 31 5.69 0.05 -10.39
N LEU A 32 5.50 -0.12 -9.07
CA LEU A 32 6.43 -0.86 -8.20
C LEU A 32 6.62 -2.30 -8.71
N TYR A 33 5.52 -3.04 -8.88
CA TYR A 33 5.60 -4.45 -9.30
C TYR A 33 6.12 -4.61 -10.73
N ARG A 34 5.85 -3.66 -11.63
CA ARG A 34 6.41 -3.63 -12.97
C ARG A 34 7.92 -3.45 -12.93
N LEU A 35 8.42 -2.55 -12.08
CA LEU A 35 9.86 -2.38 -11.89
C LEU A 35 10.49 -3.64 -11.27
N ALA A 36 9.85 -4.24 -10.27
CA ALA A 36 10.32 -5.51 -9.70
C ALA A 36 10.39 -6.62 -10.76
N CYS A 37 9.36 -6.76 -11.59
CA CYS A 37 9.38 -7.71 -12.70
C CYS A 37 10.51 -7.43 -13.69
N GLU A 38 10.78 -6.17 -14.02
CA GLU A 38 11.86 -5.81 -14.94
C GLU A 38 13.25 -6.13 -14.36
N VAL A 39 13.41 -6.07 -13.04
CA VAL A 39 14.66 -6.46 -12.36
C VAL A 39 14.91 -7.97 -12.44
N TYR A 40 13.88 -8.80 -12.22
CA TYR A 40 14.05 -10.25 -12.11
C TYR A 40 13.75 -11.04 -13.39
N ALA A 41 12.78 -10.58 -14.18
CA ALA A 41 12.30 -11.21 -15.40
C ALA A 41 12.18 -10.15 -16.52
N PRO A 42 13.32 -9.55 -16.95
CA PRO A 42 13.33 -8.43 -17.90
C PRO A 42 12.65 -8.80 -19.21
N GLY A 43 11.88 -7.86 -19.76
CA GLY A 43 11.19 -8.04 -21.04
C GLY A 43 9.91 -8.88 -20.99
N THR A 44 9.49 -9.38 -19.82
CA THR A 44 8.24 -10.15 -19.66
C THR A 44 7.00 -9.33 -20.04
N GLY A 45 7.00 -8.01 -19.77
CA GLY A 45 5.92 -7.11 -20.19
C GLY A 45 4.55 -7.48 -19.60
N LEU A 46 4.47 -7.64 -18.27
CA LEU A 46 3.21 -8.00 -17.60
C LEU A 46 2.10 -6.97 -17.83
N SER A 47 0.89 -7.46 -18.05
CA SER A 47 -0.31 -6.64 -18.08
C SER A 47 -0.68 -6.17 -16.68
N ASP A 48 -1.43 -5.06 -16.59
CA ASP A 48 -1.95 -4.55 -15.33
C ASP A 48 -2.75 -5.60 -14.55
N LYS A 49 -3.58 -6.40 -15.25
CA LYS A 49 -4.33 -7.50 -14.62
C LYS A 49 -3.42 -8.54 -13.95
N LEU A 50 -2.26 -8.84 -14.54
CA LEU A 50 -1.29 -9.76 -13.91
C LEU A 50 -0.59 -9.09 -12.73
N LEU A 51 -0.21 -7.81 -12.85
CA LEU A 51 0.41 -7.05 -11.76
C LEU A 51 -0.51 -6.90 -10.54
N ASP A 52 -1.82 -6.93 -10.76
CA ASP A 52 -2.83 -6.93 -9.70
C ASP A 52 -3.14 -8.33 -9.17
N HIS A 53 -2.74 -9.41 -9.84
CA HIS A 53 -3.08 -10.74 -9.36
C HIS A 53 -2.36 -11.06 -8.03
N PRO A 54 -3.05 -11.42 -6.93
CA PRO A 54 -2.42 -11.59 -5.61
C PRO A 54 -1.27 -12.60 -5.59
N MET A 55 -1.40 -13.70 -6.34
CA MET A 55 -0.33 -14.70 -6.45
C MET A 55 0.90 -14.19 -7.21
N VAL A 56 0.71 -13.34 -8.22
CA VAL A 56 1.84 -12.71 -8.96
C VAL A 56 2.58 -11.75 -8.03
N ARG A 57 1.82 -10.94 -7.27
CA ARG A 57 2.39 -10.04 -6.26
C ARG A 57 3.13 -10.78 -5.16
N TYR A 58 2.63 -11.93 -4.73
CA TYR A 58 3.31 -12.80 -3.78
C TYR A 58 4.66 -13.29 -4.32
N GLU A 59 4.72 -13.85 -5.53
CA GLU A 59 5.99 -14.33 -6.11
C GLU A 59 6.99 -13.19 -6.35
N LEU A 60 6.54 -12.01 -6.80
CA LEU A 60 7.39 -10.82 -6.88
C LEU A 60 7.91 -10.41 -5.49
N GLY A 61 7.05 -10.42 -4.47
CA GLY A 61 7.44 -10.13 -3.09
C GLY A 61 8.48 -11.12 -2.53
N ARG A 62 8.34 -12.41 -2.87
CA ARG A 62 9.34 -13.44 -2.50
C ARG A 62 10.69 -13.19 -3.17
N ALA A 63 10.69 -12.92 -4.47
CA ALA A 63 11.90 -12.60 -5.21
C ALA A 63 12.62 -11.40 -4.58
N LEU A 64 11.86 -10.33 -4.29
CA LEU A 64 12.35 -9.13 -3.60
C LEU A 64 12.95 -9.44 -2.21
N ALA A 65 12.37 -10.38 -1.47
CA ALA A 65 12.90 -10.86 -0.21
C ALA A 65 14.14 -11.78 -0.36
N GLY A 66 14.62 -12.00 -1.60
CA GLY A 66 15.78 -12.85 -1.90
C GLY A 66 15.47 -14.34 -1.95
N HIS A 67 14.21 -14.72 -2.22
CA HIS A 67 13.79 -16.10 -2.34
C HIS A 67 13.50 -16.49 -3.78
N ASP A 68 14.02 -17.66 -4.18
CA ASP A 68 13.81 -18.35 -5.47
C ASP A 68 14.20 -17.56 -6.73
N ASP A 69 14.42 -18.28 -7.82
CA ASP A 69 14.57 -17.68 -9.14
C ASP A 69 13.18 -17.41 -9.74
N LEU A 70 12.87 -16.14 -9.98
CA LEU A 70 11.61 -15.73 -10.58
C LEU A 70 11.69 -15.78 -12.11
N THR A 71 10.75 -16.46 -12.76
CA THR A 71 10.63 -16.48 -14.23
C THR A 71 9.25 -16.02 -14.69
N ALA A 72 9.15 -15.63 -15.96
CA ALA A 72 7.88 -15.26 -16.58
C ALA A 72 6.84 -16.40 -16.48
N GLU A 73 7.28 -17.64 -16.65
CA GLU A 73 6.44 -18.84 -16.57
C GLU A 73 5.86 -19.01 -15.16
N ILE A 74 6.64 -18.80 -14.11
CA ILE A 74 6.18 -18.85 -12.71
C ILE A 74 5.07 -17.82 -12.49
N LEU A 75 5.26 -16.59 -12.98
CA LEU A 75 4.26 -15.52 -12.84
C LEU A 75 2.97 -15.85 -13.59
N VAL A 76 3.06 -16.33 -14.82
CA VAL A 76 1.88 -16.75 -15.60
C VAL A 76 1.17 -17.92 -14.94
N GLN A 77 1.91 -18.91 -14.44
CA GLN A 77 1.35 -20.07 -13.76
C GLN A 77 0.67 -19.68 -12.43
N ALA A 78 1.28 -18.78 -11.66
CA ALA A 78 0.71 -18.26 -10.41
C ALA A 78 -0.65 -17.57 -10.63
N ALA A 79 -0.85 -16.94 -11.80
CA ALA A 79 -2.10 -16.30 -12.17
C ALA A 79 -3.20 -17.25 -12.70
N GLN A 80 -2.91 -18.55 -12.87
CA GLN A 80 -3.87 -19.51 -13.40
C GLN A 80 -4.86 -19.97 -12.32
N ILE A 81 -5.83 -19.12 -12.01
CA ILE A 81 -6.96 -19.47 -11.16
C ILE A 81 -8.27 -19.09 -11.85
N ASN A 82 -9.20 -20.03 -11.94
CA ASN A 82 -10.52 -19.78 -12.48
C ASN A 82 -11.36 -18.97 -11.49
N VAL A 83 -12.12 -18.01 -12.03
CA VAL A 83 -12.97 -17.09 -11.27
C VAL A 83 -14.34 -16.93 -11.92
N ARG A 84 -15.31 -16.50 -11.11
CA ARG A 84 -16.63 -16.03 -11.55
C ARG A 84 -16.84 -14.60 -11.08
N ASP A 85 -17.46 -13.80 -11.94
CA ASP A 85 -17.86 -12.45 -11.57
C ASP A 85 -19.05 -12.49 -10.59
N ALA A 86 -18.92 -11.76 -9.49
CA ALA A 86 -19.99 -11.47 -8.55
C ALA A 86 -20.14 -9.95 -8.39
N ALA A 87 -20.84 -9.33 -9.35
CA ALA A 87 -21.04 -7.88 -9.40
C ALA A 87 -19.72 -7.10 -9.50
N GLY A 88 -18.82 -7.49 -10.42
CA GLY A 88 -17.54 -6.82 -10.63
C GLY A 88 -16.44 -7.21 -9.65
N VAL A 89 -16.62 -8.28 -8.89
CA VAL A 89 -15.59 -8.89 -8.03
C VAL A 89 -15.31 -10.31 -8.54
N ASP A 90 -14.04 -10.61 -8.79
CA ASP A 90 -13.60 -11.95 -9.21
C ASP A 90 -13.60 -12.90 -8.00
N VAL A 91 -14.55 -13.83 -7.97
CA VAL A 91 -14.69 -14.87 -6.94
C VAL A 91 -14.06 -16.17 -7.41
N VAL A 92 -13.14 -16.73 -6.62
CA VAL A 92 -12.45 -17.98 -6.91
C VAL A 92 -13.43 -19.12 -7.12
N SER A 93 -13.32 -19.79 -8.27
CA SER A 93 -14.23 -20.86 -8.70
C SER A 93 -13.49 -22.16 -9.05
N ASP A 94 -12.16 -22.11 -9.15
CA ASP A 94 -11.26 -23.18 -9.53
C ASP A 94 -11.34 -24.42 -8.62
N ASP A 95 -11.49 -25.62 -9.18
CA ASP A 95 -11.58 -26.87 -8.43
C ASP A 95 -10.29 -27.20 -7.65
N GLN A 96 -9.15 -26.70 -8.12
CA GLN A 96 -7.84 -26.82 -7.47
C GLN A 96 -7.51 -25.60 -6.61
N ALA A 97 -8.46 -24.68 -6.34
CA ALA A 97 -8.23 -23.46 -5.59
C ALA A 97 -7.56 -23.70 -4.23
N THR A 98 -7.98 -24.73 -3.49
CA THR A 98 -7.39 -25.06 -2.18
C THR A 98 -5.89 -25.38 -2.29
N VAL A 99 -5.47 -26.04 -3.38
CA VAL A 99 -4.06 -26.35 -3.64
C VAL A 99 -3.31 -25.09 -4.10
N LYS A 100 -3.88 -24.34 -5.05
CA LYS A 100 -3.28 -23.13 -5.62
C LYS A 100 -3.10 -22.02 -4.57
N LEU A 101 -4.03 -21.93 -3.61
CA LEU A 101 -4.01 -20.95 -2.52
C LEU A 101 -3.43 -21.53 -1.22
N ALA A 102 -2.79 -22.71 -1.24
CA ALA A 102 -2.32 -23.38 -0.03
C ALA A 102 -1.41 -22.50 0.85
N THR A 103 -0.58 -21.65 0.25
CA THR A 103 0.25 -20.69 1.00
C THR A 103 -0.62 -19.68 1.75
N ALA A 104 -1.60 -19.07 1.08
CA ALA A 104 -2.52 -18.11 1.69
C ALA A 104 -3.27 -18.74 2.86
N LEU A 105 -3.86 -19.92 2.61
CA LEU A 105 -4.64 -20.67 3.60
C LEU A 105 -3.78 -21.07 4.80
N ARG A 106 -2.51 -21.43 4.61
CA ARG A 106 -1.59 -21.74 5.71
C ARG A 106 -1.24 -20.53 6.57
N ILE A 107 -1.10 -19.35 5.96
CA ILE A 107 -0.75 -18.11 6.68
C ILE A 107 -1.92 -17.69 7.59
N ILE A 108 -3.16 -17.83 7.11
CA ILE A 108 -4.36 -17.39 7.83
C ILE A 108 -4.97 -18.47 8.73
N ALA A 109 -4.61 -19.74 8.54
CA ALA A 109 -5.19 -20.85 9.29
C ALA A 109 -4.83 -20.75 10.79
N PRO A 110 -5.83 -20.85 11.68
CA PRO A 110 -5.61 -21.13 13.09
C PRO A 110 -4.86 -22.45 13.27
N GLU A 111 -4.21 -22.61 14.43
CA GLU A 111 -3.46 -23.83 14.73
C GLU A 111 -4.34 -25.08 14.60
N GLY A 112 -3.87 -26.05 13.80
CA GLY A 112 -4.59 -27.30 13.53
C GLY A 112 -5.71 -27.21 12.48
N ALA A 113 -6.11 -26.01 12.06
CA ALA A 113 -7.11 -25.84 11.00
C ALA A 113 -6.52 -26.10 9.61
N ARG A 114 -7.39 -26.52 8.68
CA ARG A 114 -7.05 -26.68 7.25
C ARG A 114 -8.18 -26.10 6.40
N PRO A 115 -8.26 -24.76 6.29
CA PRO A 115 -9.29 -24.11 5.51
C PRO A 115 -9.31 -24.63 4.07
N GLN A 116 -10.52 -24.91 3.57
CA GLN A 116 -10.76 -25.29 2.19
C GLN A 116 -11.57 -24.21 1.50
N VAL A 117 -11.29 -23.99 0.23
CA VAL A 117 -12.05 -23.05 -0.61
C VAL A 117 -13.30 -23.75 -1.14
N LEU A 118 -14.43 -23.04 -1.11
CA LEU A 118 -15.68 -23.39 -1.75
C LEU A 118 -15.59 -23.03 -3.24
N THR A 119 -15.83 -24.00 -4.13
CA THR A 119 -15.52 -23.91 -5.57
C THR A 119 -16.68 -24.44 -6.42
N GLU A 120 -16.60 -24.35 -7.75
CA GLU A 120 -17.66 -24.88 -8.62
C GLU A 120 -17.92 -26.38 -8.43
N ALA A 121 -16.92 -27.14 -7.99
CA ALA A 121 -17.07 -28.55 -7.67
C ALA A 121 -18.08 -28.81 -6.53
N ASP A 122 -18.38 -27.81 -5.71
CA ASP A 122 -19.37 -27.85 -4.64
C ASP A 122 -20.81 -27.54 -5.12
N GLY A 123 -21.02 -27.27 -6.41
CA GLY A 123 -22.34 -27.20 -7.07
C GLY A 123 -23.25 -26.08 -6.55
N ASP A 124 -24.47 -26.43 -6.16
CA ASP A 124 -25.49 -25.47 -5.69
C ASP A 124 -25.03 -24.65 -4.48
N ARG A 125 -24.15 -25.23 -3.64
CA ARG A 125 -23.58 -24.53 -2.48
C ARG A 125 -22.74 -23.34 -2.92
N PHE A 126 -21.84 -23.55 -3.88
CA PHE A 126 -21.06 -22.47 -4.48
C PHE A 126 -21.95 -21.45 -5.18
N THR A 127 -22.97 -21.90 -5.93
CA THR A 127 -23.90 -20.98 -6.62
C THR A 127 -24.62 -20.05 -5.64
N ARG A 128 -25.06 -20.56 -4.47
CA ARG A 128 -25.67 -19.73 -3.43
C ARG A 128 -24.67 -18.75 -2.81
N ALA A 129 -23.47 -19.20 -2.49
CA ALA A 129 -22.42 -18.34 -1.95
C ALA A 129 -22.06 -17.22 -2.94
N LEU A 130 -21.91 -17.53 -4.23
CA LEU A 130 -21.65 -16.56 -5.29
C LEU A 130 -22.76 -15.50 -5.39
N ALA A 131 -24.04 -15.93 -5.30
CA ALA A 131 -25.17 -15.01 -5.29
C ALA A 131 -25.18 -14.09 -4.06
N LEU A 132 -24.86 -14.62 -2.87
CA LEU A 132 -24.74 -13.84 -1.65
C LEU A 132 -23.57 -12.85 -1.71
N VAL A 133 -22.44 -13.25 -2.30
CA VAL A 133 -21.31 -12.35 -2.55
C VAL A 133 -21.73 -11.20 -3.46
N GLY A 134 -22.37 -11.50 -4.59
CA GLY A 134 -22.87 -10.47 -5.52
C GLY A 134 -23.85 -9.50 -4.83
N ALA A 135 -24.82 -10.03 -4.08
CA ALA A 135 -25.77 -9.22 -3.33
C ALA A 135 -25.09 -8.37 -2.24
N GLY A 136 -24.03 -8.88 -1.61
CA GLY A 136 -23.25 -8.15 -0.61
C GLY A 136 -22.42 -7.02 -1.20
N VAL A 137 -21.80 -7.24 -2.37
CA VAL A 137 -21.08 -6.19 -3.12
C VAL A 137 -22.04 -5.07 -3.54
N GLU A 138 -23.20 -5.43 -4.08
CA GLU A 138 -24.25 -4.45 -4.44
C GLU A 138 -24.76 -3.69 -3.21
N LEU A 139 -24.96 -4.38 -2.08
CA LEU A 139 -25.34 -3.77 -0.82
C LEU A 139 -24.29 -2.75 -0.35
N PHE A 140 -23.01 -3.11 -0.38
CA PHE A 140 -21.93 -2.21 0.01
C PHE A 140 -21.90 -0.95 -0.86
N ARG A 141 -21.95 -1.10 -2.19
CA ARG A 141 -22.00 0.04 -3.13
C ARG A 141 -23.24 0.92 -2.92
N ARG A 142 -24.38 0.31 -2.56
CA ARG A 142 -25.61 1.07 -2.30
C ARG A 142 -25.55 1.87 -1.00
N LEU A 143 -25.03 1.28 0.08
CA LEU A 143 -24.99 1.91 1.39
C LEU A 143 -23.88 2.96 1.50
N ALA A 144 -22.71 2.69 0.93
CA ALA A 144 -21.54 3.55 1.04
C ALA A 144 -20.76 3.64 -0.30
N PRO A 145 -21.35 4.20 -1.37
CA PRO A 145 -20.81 4.13 -2.74
C PRO A 145 -19.36 4.61 -2.84
N LYS A 146 -19.06 5.80 -2.31
CA LYS A 146 -17.70 6.37 -2.38
C LYS A 146 -16.67 5.55 -1.61
N MET A 147 -17.10 4.88 -0.53
CA MET A 147 -16.23 4.01 0.24
C MET A 147 -16.03 2.67 -0.46
N ALA A 148 -17.07 2.16 -1.13
CA ALA A 148 -16.96 0.98 -1.96
C ALA A 148 -16.01 1.20 -3.14
N ASP A 149 -16.12 2.33 -3.84
CA ASP A 149 -15.19 2.71 -4.92
C ASP A 149 -13.75 2.82 -4.40
N ASP A 150 -13.57 3.37 -3.20
CA ASP A 150 -12.26 3.56 -2.56
C ASP A 150 -11.62 2.26 -2.07
N LEU A 151 -12.40 1.33 -1.52
CA LEU A 151 -11.89 0.09 -0.93
C LEU A 151 -11.83 -1.07 -1.93
N LEU A 152 -12.86 -1.26 -2.76
CA LEU A 152 -12.92 -2.38 -3.70
C LEU A 152 -11.89 -2.26 -4.82
N ALA A 153 -11.34 -1.06 -5.07
CA ALA A 153 -10.22 -0.87 -6.02
C ALA A 153 -8.94 -1.65 -5.61
N HIS A 154 -8.86 -2.10 -4.37
CA HIS A 154 -7.72 -2.84 -3.83
C HIS A 154 -7.97 -4.36 -3.79
N LEU A 155 -9.18 -4.82 -4.11
CA LEU A 155 -9.58 -6.23 -4.15
C LEU A 155 -9.45 -6.76 -5.58
N ASP A 156 -8.69 -7.84 -5.73
CA ASP A 156 -8.49 -8.49 -7.03
C ASP A 156 -9.03 -9.93 -7.02
N LEU A 157 -9.12 -10.56 -5.85
CA LEU A 157 -9.60 -11.93 -5.73
C LEU A 157 -10.32 -12.14 -4.40
N LEU A 158 -11.52 -12.72 -4.45
CA LEU A 158 -12.26 -13.15 -3.27
C LEU A 158 -12.39 -14.68 -3.27
N ALA A 159 -12.03 -15.35 -2.18
CA ALA A 159 -12.31 -16.78 -2.01
C ALA A 159 -13.27 -17.00 -0.84
N VAL A 160 -14.25 -17.87 -1.05
CA VAL A 160 -15.17 -18.31 0.01
C VAL A 160 -14.61 -19.57 0.64
N LEU A 161 -14.51 -19.62 1.97
CA LEU A 161 -14.03 -20.75 2.74
C LEU A 161 -15.21 -21.61 3.18
N LYS A 162 -15.03 -22.94 3.18
CA LYS A 162 -16.06 -23.86 3.69
C LYS A 162 -16.12 -23.76 5.22
N THR A 163 -17.29 -23.44 5.77
CA THR A 163 -17.53 -23.26 7.22
C THR A 163 -16.99 -24.42 8.07
N GLU A 164 -17.15 -25.67 7.62
CA GLU A 164 -16.69 -26.86 8.33
C GLU A 164 -15.17 -26.98 8.45
N SER A 165 -14.41 -26.20 7.68
CA SER A 165 -12.95 -26.27 7.59
C SER A 165 -12.24 -24.96 7.96
N SER A 166 -12.98 -23.85 8.06
CA SER A 166 -12.45 -22.50 8.27
C SER A 166 -11.65 -22.37 9.57
N GLY A 167 -11.93 -23.21 10.57
CA GLY A 167 -11.33 -23.11 11.90
C GLY A 167 -11.78 -21.88 12.68
N GLY A 168 -12.90 -21.25 12.30
CA GLY A 168 -13.39 -20.01 12.91
C GLY A 168 -12.87 -18.73 12.26
N VAL A 169 -12.19 -18.83 11.10
CA VAL A 169 -11.85 -17.67 10.29
C VAL A 169 -13.11 -17.15 9.60
N VAL A 170 -13.65 -16.03 10.08
CA VAL A 170 -14.82 -15.35 9.50
C VAL A 170 -14.43 -14.56 8.25
N SER A 171 -13.35 -13.78 8.34
CA SER A 171 -12.75 -13.08 7.22
C SER A 171 -11.24 -12.95 7.46
N ALA A 172 -10.47 -12.88 6.38
CA ALA A 172 -9.04 -12.64 6.44
C ALA A 172 -8.50 -12.04 5.14
N SER A 173 -7.45 -11.25 5.31
CA SER A 173 -6.55 -10.78 4.27
C SER A 173 -5.13 -10.85 4.81
N THR A 174 -4.12 -10.83 3.92
CA THR A 174 -2.73 -10.90 4.37
C THR A 174 -1.84 -10.05 3.48
N ARG A 175 -0.89 -9.35 4.10
CA ARG A 175 0.10 -8.53 3.40
C ARG A 175 1.00 -9.34 2.45
N TYR A 176 1.10 -10.65 2.65
CA TYR A 176 1.86 -11.53 1.76
C TYR A 176 1.18 -11.73 0.41
N LEU A 177 -0.15 -11.70 0.38
CA LEU A 177 -0.96 -11.86 -0.82
C LEU A 177 -1.92 -10.67 -0.92
N PRO A 178 -1.38 -9.45 -1.13
CA PRO A 178 -2.20 -8.26 -1.23
C PRO A 178 -3.20 -8.44 -2.39
N GLY A 179 -4.43 -7.98 -2.20
CA GLY A 179 -5.55 -8.15 -3.13
C GLY A 179 -6.40 -9.40 -2.95
N LEU A 180 -6.03 -10.31 -2.05
CA LEU A 180 -6.84 -11.49 -1.72
C LEU A 180 -7.66 -11.24 -0.46
N VAL A 181 -8.98 -11.44 -0.58
CA VAL A 181 -9.90 -11.53 0.56
C VAL A 181 -10.42 -12.95 0.67
N LEU A 182 -10.39 -13.48 1.88
CA LEU A 182 -10.97 -14.76 2.25
C LEU A 182 -12.13 -14.49 3.18
N ILE A 183 -13.31 -15.06 2.90
CA ILE A 183 -14.47 -14.99 3.80
C ILE A 183 -14.99 -16.38 4.06
N GLU A 184 -15.49 -16.65 5.25
CA GLU A 184 -16.30 -17.85 5.50
C GLU A 184 -17.57 -17.81 4.63
N GLU A 185 -18.12 -18.99 4.31
CA GLU A 185 -19.40 -19.10 3.59
C GLU A 185 -20.46 -18.19 4.25
N PRO A 186 -20.89 -17.14 3.56
CA PRO A 186 -21.80 -16.16 4.14
C PRO A 186 -23.21 -16.72 4.22
N SER A 187 -23.95 -16.32 5.25
CA SER A 187 -25.39 -16.60 5.37
C SER A 187 -26.23 -15.42 4.89
N THR A 188 -25.67 -14.21 4.90
CA THR A 188 -26.39 -12.99 4.51
C THR A 188 -25.52 -12.03 3.67
N PRO A 189 -26.12 -11.15 2.85
CA PRO A 189 -25.38 -10.13 2.11
C PRO A 189 -24.64 -9.12 3.01
N ILE A 190 -25.16 -8.85 4.21
CA ILE A 190 -24.53 -7.88 5.13
C ILE A 190 -23.21 -8.42 5.71
N GLU A 191 -23.09 -9.72 5.94
CA GLU A 191 -21.82 -10.36 6.34
C GLU A 191 -20.74 -10.19 5.28
N VAL A 192 -21.10 -10.32 3.99
CA VAL A 192 -20.19 -10.06 2.88
C VAL A 192 -19.79 -8.59 2.86
N ALA A 193 -20.75 -7.66 2.94
CA ALA A 193 -20.46 -6.23 2.93
C ALA A 193 -19.56 -5.81 4.10
N GLU A 194 -19.81 -6.32 5.29
CA GLU A 194 -18.99 -6.11 6.48
C GLU A 194 -17.56 -6.65 6.28
N ALA A 195 -17.43 -7.91 5.82
CA ALA A 195 -16.14 -8.53 5.56
C ALA A 195 -15.35 -7.76 4.48
N LEU A 196 -16.02 -7.30 3.42
CA LEU A 196 -15.39 -6.48 2.38
C LEU A 196 -14.90 -5.14 2.94
N VAL A 197 -15.69 -4.45 3.76
CA VAL A 197 -15.24 -3.20 4.40
C VAL A 197 -14.02 -3.45 5.28
N HIS A 198 -14.04 -4.52 6.08
CA HIS A 198 -12.93 -4.85 6.96
C HIS A 198 -11.67 -5.19 6.15
N GLU A 199 -11.74 -6.22 5.32
CA GLU A 199 -10.56 -6.78 4.66
C GLU A 199 -10.04 -5.87 3.55
N CYS A 200 -10.90 -5.17 2.80
CA CYS A 200 -10.42 -4.22 1.80
C CYS A 200 -9.78 -2.97 2.42
N SER A 201 -10.13 -2.63 3.68
CA SER A 201 -9.39 -1.61 4.42
C SER A 201 -7.95 -2.05 4.69
N HIS A 202 -7.75 -3.30 5.13
CA HIS A 202 -6.40 -3.87 5.26
C HIS A 202 -5.65 -3.90 3.94
N LEU A 203 -6.30 -4.30 2.84
CA LEU A 203 -5.68 -4.29 1.50
C LEU A 203 -5.23 -2.89 1.08
N LYS A 204 -6.08 -1.87 1.31
CA LYS A 204 -5.70 -0.48 1.06
C LYS A 204 -4.54 -0.03 1.95
N PHE A 205 -4.53 -0.44 3.21
CA PHE A 205 -3.41 -0.17 4.11
C PHE A 205 -2.11 -0.82 3.63
N PHE A 206 -2.16 -2.04 3.09
CA PHE A 206 -0.98 -2.69 2.49
C PHE A 206 -0.48 -1.90 1.27
N ASP A 207 -1.38 -1.40 0.42
CA ASP A 207 -0.99 -0.57 -0.71
C ASP A 207 -0.43 0.79 -0.25
N PHE A 208 -0.94 1.36 0.83
CA PHE A 208 -0.34 2.53 1.47
C PHE A 208 1.05 2.22 2.03
N SER A 209 1.24 1.11 2.75
CA SER A 209 2.52 0.81 3.39
C SER A 209 3.65 0.55 2.39
N VAL A 210 3.34 0.09 1.18
CA VAL A 210 4.35 -0.11 0.12
C VAL A 210 4.59 1.12 -0.77
N THR A 211 3.74 2.16 -0.71
CA THR A 211 3.86 3.35 -1.58
C THR A 211 3.99 4.69 -0.84
N ARG A 212 3.71 4.72 0.46
CA ARG A 212 3.65 5.92 1.32
C ARG A 212 4.40 5.68 2.63
N GLU A 213 4.82 6.78 3.24
CA GLU A 213 5.46 6.80 4.57
C GLU A 213 4.46 6.53 5.72
N PHE A 214 4.03 5.28 5.87
CA PHE A 214 3.19 4.86 7.01
C PHE A 214 4.01 4.31 8.18
N LEU A 215 5.01 3.49 7.89
CA LEU A 215 5.88 2.87 8.88
C LEU A 215 7.32 2.97 8.38
N ASP A 216 8.28 3.10 9.29
CA ASP A 216 9.71 3.06 8.99
C ASP A 216 10.40 1.96 9.80
N GLY A 217 11.73 1.84 9.68
CA GLY A 217 12.50 0.81 10.38
C GLY A 217 12.38 0.84 11.91
N ARG A 218 11.96 1.96 12.50
CA ARG A 218 11.76 2.10 13.96
C ARG A 218 10.50 1.38 14.44
N ALA A 219 9.50 1.20 13.56
CA ALA A 219 8.24 0.54 13.89
C ALA A 219 8.41 -0.90 14.41
N VAL A 220 9.50 -1.58 14.05
CA VAL A 220 9.85 -2.94 14.51
C VAL A 220 10.22 -2.97 16.01
N HIS A 221 10.60 -1.83 16.58
CA HIS A 221 11.04 -1.70 17.96
C HIS A 221 10.03 -0.97 18.85
N ALA A 222 8.88 -0.57 18.29
CA ALA A 222 7.82 0.08 19.03
C ALA A 222 7.18 -0.86 20.06
N GLU A 223 6.58 -0.28 21.10
CA GLU A 223 5.79 -1.03 22.06
C GLU A 223 4.64 -1.76 21.35
N HIS A 224 4.30 -2.95 21.83
CA HIS A 224 3.14 -3.68 21.32
C HIS A 224 1.85 -3.22 22.01
N PHE A 225 0.76 -3.25 21.26
CA PHE A 225 -0.58 -3.00 21.80
C PHE A 225 -1.23 -4.31 22.23
N ILE A 226 -1.61 -4.39 23.51
CA ILE A 226 -2.38 -5.51 24.04
C ILE A 226 -3.85 -5.12 24.06
N ASN A 227 -4.66 -5.75 23.22
CA ASN A 227 -6.07 -5.38 23.10
C ASN A 227 -6.93 -5.84 24.29
N SER A 228 -7.98 -5.08 24.62
CA SER A 228 -8.83 -5.35 25.79
C SER A 228 -9.77 -6.56 25.64
N TRP A 229 -10.06 -7.02 24.42
CA TRP A 229 -11.12 -8.01 24.15
C TRP A 229 -10.62 -9.44 23.96
N SER A 230 -9.36 -9.63 23.57
CA SER A 230 -8.75 -10.95 23.37
C SER A 230 -7.39 -11.10 24.06
N ASN A 231 -6.84 -10.02 24.63
CA ASN A 231 -5.46 -9.98 25.14
C ASN A 231 -4.42 -10.38 24.09
N ALA A 232 -4.71 -10.17 22.80
CA ALA A 232 -3.72 -10.44 21.77
C ALA A 232 -2.69 -9.30 21.76
N ASP A 233 -1.44 -9.69 21.59
CA ASP A 233 -0.27 -8.82 21.58
C ASP A 233 0.07 -8.43 20.13
N TRP A 234 -0.11 -7.15 19.78
CA TRP A 234 -0.01 -6.68 18.40
C TRP A 234 1.16 -5.72 18.19
N PRO A 235 2.04 -5.97 17.20
CA PRO A 235 3.04 -5.00 16.80
C PRO A 235 2.40 -3.76 16.17
N LEU A 236 3.11 -2.63 16.17
CA LEU A 236 2.61 -1.33 15.70
C LEU A 236 1.94 -1.38 14.32
N GLU A 237 2.50 -2.12 13.36
CA GLU A 237 1.92 -2.31 12.02
C GLU A 237 0.51 -2.92 12.08
N GLN A 238 0.36 -4.02 12.82
CA GLN A 238 -0.91 -4.71 12.98
C GLN A 238 -1.92 -3.84 13.74
N THR A 239 -1.45 -3.11 14.74
CA THR A 239 -2.26 -2.16 15.52
C THR A 239 -2.81 -1.05 14.63
N PHE A 240 -1.99 -0.45 13.77
CA PHE A 240 -2.44 0.58 12.84
C PHE A 240 -3.41 0.02 11.78
N ALA A 241 -3.11 -1.15 11.22
CA ALA A 241 -4.01 -1.82 10.26
C ALA A 241 -5.38 -2.10 10.88
N ALA A 242 -5.41 -2.65 12.11
CA ALA A 242 -6.64 -2.89 12.86
C ALA A 242 -7.42 -1.59 13.14
N TRP A 243 -6.73 -0.53 13.56
CA TRP A 243 -7.35 0.78 13.75
C TRP A 243 -8.00 1.32 12.48
N HIS A 244 -7.29 1.23 11.35
CA HIS A 244 -7.78 1.67 10.03
C HIS A 244 -9.05 0.92 9.63
N ALA A 245 -9.04 -0.41 9.73
CA ALA A 245 -10.20 -1.25 9.45
C ALA A 245 -11.39 -1.00 10.38
N TYR A 246 -11.17 -0.89 11.70
CA TYR A 246 -12.28 -0.61 12.63
C TYR A 246 -12.85 0.79 12.45
N THR A 247 -12.02 1.77 12.04
CA THR A 247 -12.49 3.12 11.69
C THR A 247 -13.40 3.06 10.47
N ALA A 248 -13.01 2.32 9.44
CA ALA A 248 -13.82 2.08 8.25
C ALA A 248 -15.14 1.39 8.60
N LEU A 249 -15.12 0.31 9.38
CA LEU A 249 -16.32 -0.40 9.85
C LEU A 249 -17.24 0.51 10.68
N ALA A 250 -16.68 1.32 11.59
CA ALA A 250 -17.46 2.24 12.42
C ALA A 250 -18.17 3.32 11.59
N TYR A 251 -17.54 3.76 10.50
CA TYR A 251 -18.14 4.67 9.53
C TYR A 251 -19.23 3.97 8.71
N PHE A 252 -18.95 2.77 8.19
CA PHE A 252 -19.91 1.96 7.43
C PHE A 252 -21.15 1.62 8.25
N TYR A 253 -20.99 1.28 9.53
CA TYR A 253 -22.09 0.95 10.44
C TYR A 253 -23.14 2.06 10.53
N GLY A 254 -22.75 3.33 10.39
CA GLY A 254 -23.68 4.46 10.36
C GLY A 254 -24.65 4.48 9.18
N PHE A 255 -24.45 3.63 8.17
CA PHE A 255 -25.36 3.44 7.03
C PHE A 255 -26.23 2.18 7.16
N CYS A 256 -26.02 1.37 8.21
CA CYS A 256 -26.60 0.05 8.33
C CYS A 256 -27.87 -0.03 9.19
N ASP A 257 -28.40 1.09 9.68
CA ASP A 257 -29.44 1.21 10.73
C ASP A 257 -30.68 0.30 10.59
N SER A 258 -30.99 -0.21 9.40
CA SER A 258 -32.15 -1.08 9.13
C SER A 258 -31.82 -2.56 8.86
N HIS A 259 -30.55 -2.98 8.93
CA HIS A 259 -30.13 -4.34 8.59
C HIS A 259 -29.93 -5.18 9.85
N GLU A 260 -30.50 -6.39 9.83
CA GLU A 260 -30.29 -7.36 10.91
C GLU A 260 -28.84 -7.87 10.86
N MET A 261 -28.13 -7.73 11.98
CA MET A 261 -26.74 -8.15 12.10
C MET A 261 -26.67 -9.53 12.73
N SER A 262 -25.75 -10.36 12.25
CA SER A 262 -25.46 -11.63 12.91
C SER A 262 -24.83 -11.40 14.28
N SER A 263 -24.93 -12.40 15.16
CA SER A 263 -24.36 -12.32 16.51
C SER A 263 -22.83 -12.18 16.55
N VAL A 264 -22.17 -12.44 15.41
CA VAL A 264 -20.71 -12.35 15.26
C VAL A 264 -20.26 -11.06 14.56
N SER A 265 -21.20 -10.18 14.18
CA SER A 265 -20.87 -8.90 13.55
C SER A 265 -19.99 -8.02 14.42
N LEU A 266 -18.96 -7.45 13.80
CA LEU A 266 -18.02 -6.49 14.36
C LEU A 266 -18.57 -5.06 14.36
N LEU A 267 -19.57 -4.77 13.51
CA LEU A 267 -20.08 -3.41 13.29
C LEU A 267 -20.49 -2.69 14.60
N PRO A 268 -21.23 -3.33 15.53
CA PRO A 268 -21.61 -2.66 16.78
C PRO A 268 -20.41 -2.26 17.65
N MET A 269 -19.31 -3.02 17.58
CA MET A 269 -18.11 -2.83 18.40
C MET A 269 -17.03 -1.99 17.72
N ALA A 270 -17.12 -1.80 16.40
CA ALA A 270 -16.08 -1.18 15.58
C ALA A 270 -15.66 0.19 16.11
N ARG A 271 -16.62 1.04 16.50
CA ARG A 271 -16.33 2.38 17.04
C ARG A 271 -15.52 2.32 18.33
N ASN A 272 -15.87 1.43 19.25
CA ASN A 272 -15.19 1.30 20.53
C ASN A 272 -13.75 0.79 20.33
N ARG A 273 -13.57 -0.22 19.47
CA ARG A 273 -12.25 -0.76 19.13
C ARG A 273 -11.38 0.28 18.43
N ALA A 274 -11.92 1.03 17.47
CA ALA A 274 -11.20 2.12 16.81
C ALA A 274 -10.77 3.21 17.80
N ALA A 275 -11.62 3.56 18.77
CA ALA A 275 -11.29 4.58 19.77
C ALA A 275 -10.18 4.12 20.74
N GLU A 276 -10.24 2.87 21.20
CA GLU A 276 -9.21 2.27 22.07
C GLU A 276 -7.85 2.28 21.36
N ILE A 277 -7.79 1.70 20.15
CA ILE A 277 -6.54 1.59 19.40
C ILE A 277 -6.03 2.99 19.02
N GLY A 278 -6.91 3.88 18.56
CA GLY A 278 -6.53 5.23 18.15
C GLY A 278 -5.94 6.06 19.29
N SER A 279 -6.44 5.88 20.51
CA SER A 279 -5.89 6.53 21.70
C SER A 279 -4.48 6.04 22.01
N TRP A 280 -4.23 4.74 21.87
CA TRP A 280 -2.90 4.16 22.04
C TRP A 280 -1.93 4.65 20.95
N LEU A 281 -2.37 4.70 19.68
CA LEU A 281 -1.55 5.18 18.56
C LEU A 281 -1.13 6.64 18.71
N LEU A 282 -1.97 7.50 19.31
CA LEU A 282 -1.62 8.90 19.56
C LEU A 282 -0.48 9.04 20.59
N LEU A 283 -0.35 8.10 21.52
CA LEU A 283 0.76 8.07 22.48
C LEU A 283 2.07 7.60 21.85
N HIS A 284 1.99 6.84 20.76
CA HIS A 284 3.12 6.25 20.03
C HIS A 284 3.32 6.90 18.65
N GLU A 285 2.87 8.15 18.51
CA GLU A 285 2.82 8.81 17.21
C GLU A 285 4.22 8.99 16.62
N GLU A 286 5.26 9.13 17.44
CA GLU A 286 6.65 9.32 17.00
C GLU A 286 7.26 8.13 16.25
N ASP A 287 6.67 6.94 16.41
CA ASP A 287 7.03 5.70 15.72
C ASP A 287 6.32 5.55 14.37
N LEU A 288 5.36 6.43 14.06
CA LEU A 288 4.61 6.43 12.82
C LEU A 288 5.26 7.32 11.74
N GLY A 289 5.15 6.87 10.49
CA GLY A 289 5.52 7.66 9.32
C GLY A 289 4.62 8.91 9.15
N SER A 290 5.07 9.87 8.36
CA SER A 290 4.41 11.18 8.21
C SER A 290 2.94 11.06 7.75
N HIS A 291 2.63 10.14 6.84
CA HIS A 291 1.28 9.92 6.33
C HIS A 291 0.38 9.23 7.36
N ALA A 292 0.91 8.24 8.09
CA ALA A 292 0.18 7.56 9.16
C ALA A 292 -0.22 8.53 10.28
N ARG A 293 0.73 9.37 10.73
CA ARG A 293 0.49 10.44 11.71
C ARG A 293 -0.60 11.41 11.26
N TRP A 294 -0.48 11.88 10.02
CA TRP A 294 -1.47 12.78 9.44
C TRP A 294 -2.86 12.14 9.44
N LEU A 295 -2.98 10.89 8.96
CA LEU A 295 -4.26 10.18 8.90
C LEU A 295 -4.87 10.00 10.29
N LEU A 296 -4.06 9.58 11.26
CA LEU A 296 -4.47 9.41 12.66
C LEU A 296 -5.03 10.71 13.23
N ARG A 297 -4.30 11.82 13.11
CA ARG A 297 -4.73 13.13 13.63
C ARG A 297 -5.98 13.66 12.93
N ALA A 298 -6.04 13.54 11.61
CA ALA A 298 -7.18 13.99 10.81
C ALA A 298 -8.47 13.23 11.19
N GLN A 299 -8.37 11.91 11.40
CA GLN A 299 -9.49 11.08 11.82
C GLN A 299 -9.96 11.40 13.26
N GLN A 300 -9.08 11.89 14.12
CA GLN A 300 -9.42 12.32 15.49
C GLN A 300 -9.96 13.75 15.55
N GLY A 301 -10.13 14.41 14.40
CA GLY A 301 -10.62 15.80 14.33
C GLY A 301 -9.62 16.82 14.88
N ALA A 302 -8.37 16.44 15.09
CA ALA A 302 -7.30 17.39 15.38
C ALA A 302 -7.06 18.20 14.11
N GLY A 303 -7.47 19.47 14.13
CA GLY A 303 -7.38 20.39 12.99
C GLY A 303 -5.93 20.56 12.52
N TYR A 304 -5.51 19.71 11.59
CA TYR A 304 -4.24 19.86 10.91
C TYR A 304 -4.49 20.73 9.68
N GLY A 305 -3.98 21.95 9.71
CA GLY A 305 -4.14 22.89 8.61
C GLY A 305 -3.58 22.33 7.30
N GLU A 306 -4.26 22.61 6.18
CA GLU A 306 -3.82 22.22 4.83
C GLU A 306 -2.39 22.70 4.51
N GLU A 307 -1.87 23.72 5.19
CA GLU A 307 -0.53 24.27 4.97
C GLU A 307 0.62 23.37 5.46
N GLN A 308 0.33 22.39 6.31
CA GLN A 308 1.29 21.34 6.69
C GLN A 308 1.13 20.07 5.84
N LYS A 309 0.41 20.15 4.71
CA LYS A 309 0.40 19.12 3.66
C LYS A 309 1.84 18.80 3.27
N MET A 310 2.33 17.65 3.73
CA MET A 310 3.36 16.85 3.06
C MET A 310 4.64 17.58 2.62
N ARG A 311 4.99 18.72 3.23
CA ARG A 311 6.32 19.28 3.04
C ARG A 311 7.27 18.34 3.77
N GLY A 312 7.90 17.46 3.00
CA GLY A 312 8.93 16.55 3.46
C GLY A 312 9.79 17.27 4.48
N HIS A 313 9.89 16.68 5.67
CA HIS A 313 10.64 17.24 6.78
C HIS A 313 12.12 17.18 6.39
N VAL A 314 12.57 18.11 5.56
CA VAL A 314 13.98 18.39 5.40
C VAL A 314 14.40 18.96 6.73
N GLU A 315 14.92 18.10 7.61
CA GLU A 315 15.55 18.51 8.85
C GLU A 315 16.46 19.70 8.52
N ARG A 316 16.32 20.78 9.29
CA ARG A 316 17.21 21.95 9.23
C ARG A 316 18.59 21.59 9.78
N GLY A 317 19.19 20.51 9.29
CA GLY A 317 20.60 20.25 9.47
C GLY A 317 21.36 21.37 8.76
N SER A 318 22.25 22.03 9.49
CA SER A 318 23.22 23.00 8.94
C SER A 318 24.05 22.30 7.87
N LEU A 319 23.63 22.38 6.61
CA LEU A 319 24.41 21.90 5.48
C LEU A 319 25.55 22.88 5.25
N ALA A 320 26.78 22.35 5.18
CA ALA A 320 27.94 23.14 4.76
C ALA A 320 27.65 23.82 3.41
N GLU A 321 28.11 25.05 3.25
CA GLU A 321 28.07 25.82 2.00
C GLU A 321 29.01 25.21 0.95
N GLU A 322 28.80 23.95 0.59
CA GLU A 322 29.45 23.42 -0.60
C GLU A 322 28.75 24.04 -1.82
N ASP A 323 29.57 24.66 -2.67
CA ASP A 323 29.15 25.36 -3.88
C ASP A 323 28.60 24.33 -4.88
N LEU A 324 27.27 24.33 -5.08
CA LEU A 324 26.57 23.58 -6.13
C LEU A 324 26.90 24.10 -7.55
N VAL A 325 28.07 24.71 -7.75
CA VAL A 325 28.35 25.56 -8.91
C VAL A 325 29.07 24.78 -10.01
N ASP A 326 29.88 23.78 -9.66
CA ASP A 326 30.67 23.02 -10.64
C ASP A 326 30.50 21.50 -10.44
N GLY A 327 29.66 20.85 -11.25
CA GLY A 327 29.55 19.40 -11.24
C GLY A 327 28.48 18.85 -12.17
N HIS A 328 28.71 17.63 -12.64
CA HIS A 328 27.72 16.85 -13.37
C HIS A 328 27.23 15.72 -12.47
N ILE A 329 25.91 15.51 -12.44
CA ILE A 329 25.32 14.37 -11.75
C ILE A 329 24.84 13.33 -12.75
N GLN A 330 24.90 12.07 -12.36
CA GLN A 330 24.42 10.94 -13.15
C GLN A 330 23.78 9.92 -12.21
N LEU A 331 22.80 9.15 -12.70
CA LEU A 331 22.34 7.96 -11.99
C LEU A 331 23.48 6.95 -11.81
N ALA A 332 23.57 6.37 -10.63
CA ALA A 332 24.54 5.31 -10.36
C ALA A 332 24.30 4.10 -11.28
N SER A 333 25.37 3.40 -11.63
CA SER A 333 25.27 2.15 -12.40
C SER A 333 24.41 1.13 -11.65
N GLY A 334 23.51 0.45 -12.35
CA GLY A 334 22.59 -0.53 -11.74
C GLY A 334 21.33 0.09 -11.10
N VAL A 335 21.14 1.41 -11.19
CA VAL A 335 19.87 2.04 -10.81
C VAL A 335 18.89 1.94 -11.98
N MET A 336 17.79 1.23 -11.75
CA MET A 336 16.63 1.17 -12.62
C MET A 336 15.51 2.04 -12.05
N ARG A 337 14.59 2.50 -12.89
CA ARG A 337 13.50 3.37 -12.45
C ARG A 337 12.24 3.13 -13.25
N ALA A 338 11.10 3.38 -12.63
CA ALA A 338 9.81 3.43 -13.28
C ALA A 338 9.04 4.65 -12.78
N ARG A 339 8.26 5.27 -13.67
CA ARG A 339 7.46 6.45 -13.38
C ARG A 339 5.98 6.06 -13.39
N ALA A 340 5.27 6.40 -12.32
CA ALA A 340 3.83 6.29 -12.21
C ALA A 340 3.13 7.42 -12.98
N ALA A 341 1.86 7.26 -13.32
CA ALA A 341 1.02 8.28 -13.93
C ALA A 341 0.91 9.55 -13.05
N SER A 342 1.03 9.40 -11.72
CA SER A 342 1.12 10.52 -10.78
C SER A 342 2.39 11.37 -10.93
N GLY A 343 3.36 10.91 -11.72
CA GLY A 343 4.66 11.53 -11.90
C GLY A 343 5.70 11.08 -10.87
N ARG A 344 5.30 10.43 -9.77
CA ARG A 344 6.23 9.85 -8.79
C ARG A 344 7.08 8.76 -9.42
N ILE A 345 8.32 8.66 -8.97
CA ILE A 345 9.28 7.67 -9.45
C ILE A 345 9.57 6.67 -8.34
N VAL A 346 9.57 5.40 -8.71
CA VAL A 346 10.16 4.32 -7.93
C VAL A 346 11.48 3.92 -8.59
N VAL A 347 12.51 3.72 -7.77
CA VAL A 347 13.83 3.28 -8.23
C VAL A 347 14.19 1.95 -7.59
N ALA A 348 14.93 1.13 -8.34
CA ALA A 348 15.51 -0.12 -7.88
C ALA A 348 17.03 -0.01 -8.02
N ARG A 349 17.75 -0.25 -6.93
CA ARG A 349 19.22 -0.30 -6.91
C ARG A 349 19.65 -1.75 -6.97
N VAL A 350 20.15 -2.17 -8.12
CA VAL A 350 20.61 -3.55 -8.35
C VAL A 350 22.12 -3.63 -8.14
N ALA A 351 22.53 -4.32 -7.07
CA ALA A 351 23.93 -4.62 -6.81
C ALA A 351 24.22 -6.09 -7.13
N ALA A 352 25.40 -6.37 -7.70
CA ALA A 352 25.75 -7.72 -8.11
C ALA A 352 25.72 -8.70 -6.91
N GLY A 353 24.90 -9.74 -7.02
CA GLY A 353 24.77 -10.80 -6.01
C GLY A 353 23.95 -10.44 -4.77
N LEU A 354 23.20 -9.33 -4.79
CA LEU A 354 22.32 -8.91 -3.70
C LEU A 354 20.89 -8.70 -4.22
N SER A 355 19.90 -8.87 -3.33
CA SER A 355 18.53 -8.41 -3.61
C SER A 355 18.51 -6.90 -3.86
N PRO A 356 17.67 -6.42 -4.80
CA PRO A 356 17.58 -5.01 -5.10
C PRO A 356 16.92 -4.25 -3.94
N ASP A 357 17.40 -3.04 -3.69
CA ASP A 357 16.70 -2.12 -2.81
C ASP A 357 15.73 -1.26 -3.63
N LEU A 358 14.48 -1.16 -3.20
CA LEU A 358 13.47 -0.35 -3.87
C LEU A 358 13.09 0.87 -3.03
N PHE A 359 12.99 2.02 -3.69
CA PHE A 359 12.66 3.29 -3.05
C PHE A 359 11.62 4.03 -3.85
N TRP A 360 10.51 4.40 -3.21
CA TRP A 360 9.67 5.48 -3.71
C TRP A 360 10.34 6.81 -3.42
N LEU A 361 10.43 7.66 -4.43
CA LEU A 361 10.96 9.00 -4.31
C LEU A 361 9.85 9.99 -3.94
N ASP A 362 10.20 11.01 -3.16
CA ASP A 362 9.35 12.19 -2.98
C ASP A 362 9.25 13.00 -4.28
N GLU A 363 8.46 14.08 -4.27
CA GLU A 363 8.23 14.91 -5.45
C GLU A 363 9.54 15.51 -5.99
N ASP A 364 10.36 16.09 -5.12
CA ASP A 364 11.59 16.78 -5.52
C ASP A 364 12.66 15.79 -6.01
N SER A 365 12.79 14.63 -5.35
CA SER A 365 13.70 13.55 -5.75
C SER A 365 13.24 12.90 -7.05
N SER A 366 11.94 12.68 -7.23
CA SER A 366 11.36 12.22 -8.51
C SER A 366 11.67 13.22 -9.63
N TRP A 367 11.53 14.52 -9.35
CA TRP A 367 11.85 15.58 -10.30
C TRP A 367 13.34 15.55 -10.69
N VAL A 368 14.27 15.52 -9.72
CA VAL A 368 15.71 15.46 -10.00
C VAL A 368 16.07 14.20 -10.78
N VAL A 369 15.64 13.02 -10.33
CA VAL A 369 15.92 11.75 -11.01
C VAL A 369 15.40 11.78 -12.43
N SER A 370 14.23 12.38 -12.68
CA SER A 370 13.71 12.48 -14.05
C SER A 370 14.53 13.29 -15.03
N ARG A 371 15.40 14.19 -14.54
CA ARG A 371 16.30 14.98 -15.38
C ARG A 371 17.55 14.23 -15.81
N CYS A 372 17.90 13.17 -15.10
CA CYS A 372 19.00 12.30 -15.50
C CYS A 372 18.53 11.43 -16.67
N SER A 373 19.22 11.48 -17.81
CA SER A 373 19.06 10.50 -18.89
C SER A 373 19.76 9.18 -18.53
N ASP A 374 19.33 8.08 -19.13
CA ASP A 374 20.01 6.79 -18.95
C ASP A 374 21.45 6.89 -19.49
N GLY A 375 22.44 6.78 -18.60
CA GLY A 375 23.87 6.84 -18.96
C GLY A 375 24.45 8.24 -19.20
N GLY A 376 23.65 9.30 -19.21
CA GLY A 376 24.11 10.68 -19.45
C GLY A 376 24.23 11.50 -18.17
N ALA A 377 25.32 12.26 -18.06
CA ALA A 377 25.53 13.20 -16.96
C ALA A 377 24.87 14.55 -17.28
N ILE A 378 24.28 15.21 -16.28
CA ILE A 378 23.63 16.51 -16.41
C ILE A 378 24.31 17.54 -15.52
N GLU A 379 24.54 18.73 -16.07
CA GLU A 379 25.12 19.86 -15.34
C GLU A 379 24.21 20.34 -14.23
N LEU A 380 24.77 20.50 -13.03
CA LEU A 380 24.03 20.95 -11.86
C LEU A 380 23.47 22.38 -12.02
N VAL A 381 24.17 23.26 -12.73
CA VAL A 381 23.69 24.60 -13.09
C VAL A 381 22.43 24.53 -13.94
N SER A 382 22.36 23.58 -14.87
CA SER A 382 21.18 23.36 -15.71
C SER A 382 19.98 22.85 -14.88
N ILE A 383 20.22 21.96 -13.91
CA ILE A 383 19.21 21.51 -12.96
C ILE A 383 18.69 22.67 -12.12
N LEU A 384 19.58 23.48 -11.55
CA LEU A 384 19.21 24.65 -10.74
C LEU A 384 18.35 25.64 -11.51
N ALA A 385 18.76 25.96 -12.75
CA ALA A 385 18.00 26.85 -13.62
C ALA A 385 16.61 26.28 -13.96
N ALA A 386 16.49 24.98 -14.19
CA ALA A 386 15.20 24.33 -14.43
C ALA A 386 14.31 24.31 -13.17
N ALA A 387 14.88 23.98 -12.00
CA ALA A 387 14.15 23.95 -10.73
C ALA A 387 13.62 25.34 -10.36
N ALA A 388 14.41 26.40 -10.57
CA ALA A 388 13.98 27.77 -10.31
C ALA A 388 12.80 28.21 -11.19
N ARG A 389 12.71 27.70 -12.42
CA ARG A 389 11.57 27.97 -13.31
C ARG A 389 10.33 27.16 -12.93
N GLU A 390 10.51 25.87 -12.64
CA GLU A 390 9.36 24.96 -12.49
C GLU A 390 8.78 24.92 -11.09
N TRP A 391 9.59 25.16 -10.06
CA TRP A 391 9.10 25.19 -8.67
C TRP A 391 8.53 26.54 -8.26
N GLU A 392 8.58 27.54 -9.15
CA GLU A 392 8.07 28.90 -8.93
C GLU A 392 8.49 29.49 -7.56
N ALA A 393 9.72 29.19 -7.13
CA ALA A 393 10.23 29.53 -5.81
C ALA A 393 11.47 30.41 -5.88
N GLU A 394 11.69 31.21 -4.84
CA GLU A 394 12.90 32.03 -4.73
C GLU A 394 14.17 31.18 -4.78
N LYS A 395 15.24 31.76 -5.35
CA LYS A 395 16.52 31.07 -5.58
C LYS A 395 17.04 30.35 -4.33
N ASP A 396 16.97 30.97 -3.16
CA ASP A 396 17.47 30.39 -1.90
C ASP A 396 16.61 29.21 -1.41
N VAL A 397 15.32 29.21 -1.73
CA VAL A 397 14.42 28.07 -1.44
C VAL A 397 14.76 26.91 -2.37
N VAL A 398 14.90 27.18 -3.67
CA VAL A 398 15.26 26.18 -4.68
C VAL A 398 16.61 25.53 -4.35
N MET A 399 17.62 26.34 -4.02
CA MET A 399 18.94 25.87 -3.62
C MET A 399 18.89 24.94 -2.40
N ARG A 400 18.14 25.30 -1.35
CA ARG A 400 18.00 24.44 -0.17
C ARG A 400 17.32 23.11 -0.48
N ARG A 401 16.23 23.14 -1.25
CA ARG A 401 15.51 21.92 -1.68
C ARG A 401 16.42 21.00 -2.49
N LEU A 402 17.11 21.54 -3.50
CA LEU A 402 18.05 20.77 -4.31
C LEU A 402 19.20 20.18 -3.48
N ARG A 403 19.80 20.94 -2.55
CA ARG A 403 20.85 20.41 -1.68
C ARG A 403 20.36 19.22 -0.85
N ALA A 404 19.17 19.33 -0.27
CA ALA A 404 18.58 18.26 0.52
C ALA A 404 18.35 16.99 -0.31
N VAL A 405 17.75 17.15 -1.49
CA VAL A 405 17.47 16.07 -2.44
C VAL A 405 18.75 15.39 -2.92
N LEU A 406 19.73 16.17 -3.39
CA LEU A 406 20.99 15.63 -3.89
C LEU A 406 21.77 14.91 -2.79
N LYS A 407 21.77 15.45 -1.57
CA LYS A 407 22.37 14.77 -0.42
C LYS A 407 21.68 13.43 -0.14
N SER A 408 20.34 13.41 -0.09
CA SER A 408 19.57 12.18 0.16
C SER A 408 19.80 11.13 -0.92
N LEU A 409 19.70 11.52 -2.21
CA LEU A 409 19.95 10.62 -3.34
C LEU A 409 21.38 10.07 -3.36
N ARG A 410 22.39 10.84 -2.93
CA ARG A 410 23.77 10.35 -2.78
C ARG A 410 23.94 9.41 -1.59
N GLN A 411 23.34 9.72 -0.45
CA GLN A 411 23.35 8.86 0.74
C GLN A 411 22.70 7.50 0.46
N SER A 412 21.70 7.48 -0.42
CA SER A 412 21.06 6.27 -0.94
C SER A 412 21.79 5.63 -2.13
N SER A 413 22.98 6.13 -2.50
CA SER A 413 23.79 5.65 -3.64
C SER A 413 23.02 5.59 -4.97
N LEU A 414 22.05 6.50 -5.17
CA LEU A 414 21.25 6.58 -6.39
C LEU A 414 21.87 7.51 -7.43
N LEU A 415 22.66 8.49 -6.98
CA LEU A 415 23.39 9.43 -7.82
C LEU A 415 24.89 9.37 -7.56
N VAL A 416 25.68 9.61 -8.61
CA VAL A 416 27.12 9.84 -8.57
C VAL A 416 27.46 11.20 -9.16
N GLU A 417 28.46 11.86 -8.61
CA GLU A 417 29.06 13.06 -9.22
C GLU A 417 30.18 12.64 -10.17
N ARG A 418 30.18 13.20 -11.37
CA ARG A 418 31.34 13.17 -12.25
C ARG A 418 32.03 14.51 -12.18
N LEU A 419 33.26 14.49 -11.68
CA LEU A 419 34.20 15.57 -11.93
C LEU A 419 34.62 15.43 -13.39
N GLU A 420 34.36 16.45 -14.21
CA GLU A 420 35.02 16.52 -15.52
C GLU A 420 36.52 16.47 -15.26
N LYS A 421 37.20 15.48 -15.86
CA LYS A 421 38.65 15.55 -15.99
C LYS A 421 38.93 16.81 -16.80
N ARG A 422 39.40 17.88 -16.14
CA ARG A 422 39.96 19.03 -16.84
C ARG A 422 40.96 18.47 -17.85
N PRO A 423 40.86 18.83 -19.15
CA PRO A 423 41.85 18.40 -20.13
C PRO A 423 43.22 18.82 -19.62
N ASP A 424 44.14 17.85 -19.59
CA ASP A 424 45.49 18.05 -19.07
C ASP A 424 46.18 19.11 -19.94
N PRO A 425 46.47 20.32 -19.40
CA PRO A 425 46.98 21.42 -20.22
C PRO A 425 48.41 21.20 -20.73
N GLU A 426 49.07 20.09 -20.37
CA GLU A 426 50.45 19.76 -20.74
C GLU A 426 50.58 18.75 -21.90
N LYS A 427 49.54 18.55 -22.72
CA LYS A 427 49.59 17.68 -23.91
C LYS A 427 49.29 18.35 -25.26
N ASP A 428 49.65 19.63 -25.39
CA ASP A 428 49.76 20.31 -26.70
C ASP A 428 51.21 20.73 -26.99
#